data_AF-A0A9E0YUU5-F1
#
_entry.id   AF-A0A9E0YUU5-F1
#
_cell.length_a   1.000
_cell.length_b   1.000
_cell.length_c   1.000
_cell.angle_alpha   90.00
_cell.angle_beta   90.00
_cell.angle_gamma   90.00
#
_symmetry.space_group_name_H-M   'P 1'
#
loop_
_entity.id
_entity.type
_entity.pdbx_description
1 polymer ?
#
loop_
_entity_poly.entity_id
_entity_poly.type
_entity_poly.pdbx_seq_one_letter_code
_entity_poly.pdbx_strand_id
1 'polypeptide(L)' 'MKAENKRIMITIPPDLEAEIQSLKKEKFYDKPYAEMYRQIIRTGLECVQKSKTS' A
#
# COMPACT_ATOMS: atom_id res chain seq x y z
N MET A 1 0.72 7.97 23.16
CA MET A 1 0.67 8.84 21.96
C MET A 1 -0.53 8.42 21.13
N LYS A 2 -1.50 9.30 20.86
CA LYS A 2 -2.60 8.95 19.94
C LYS A 2 -1.98 8.72 18.57
N ALA A 3 -2.14 7.52 18.02
CA ALA A 3 -1.87 7.30 16.60
C ALA A 3 -2.91 8.11 15.82
N GLU A 4 -2.55 9.31 15.40
CA GLU A 4 -3.39 10.16 14.56
C GLU A 4 -3.44 9.58 13.15
N ASN A 5 -4.28 8.56 12.97
CA ASN A 5 -4.55 7.97 11.67
C ASN A 5 -5.36 8.98 10.84
N LYS A 6 -4.79 9.43 9.72
CA LYS A 6 -5.51 10.22 8.72
C LYS A 6 -6.20 9.29 7.72
N ARG A 7 -7.46 9.58 7.41
CA ARG A 7 -8.21 8.87 6.36
C ARG A 7 -7.85 9.47 5.00
N ILE A 8 -7.53 8.61 4.04
CA ILE A 8 -7.25 9.00 2.65
C ILE A 8 -8.16 8.15 1.78
N MET A 9 -8.86 8.78 0.84
CA MET A 9 -9.60 8.11 -0.22
C MET A 9 -8.78 8.25 -1.51
N ILE A 10 -8.55 7.13 -2.18
CA ILE A 10 -7.74 7.10 -3.40
C ILE A 10 -8.58 6.40 -4.47
N THR A 11 -8.76 7.06 -5.61
CA THR A 11 -9.29 6.43 -6.80
C THR A 11 -8.13 5.83 -7.58
N ILE A 12 -8.22 4.54 -7.89
CA ILE A 12 -7.21 3.81 -8.65
C ILE A 12 -7.81 3.30 -9.96
N PRO A 13 -7.00 3.14 -11.01
CA PRO A 13 -7.47 2.55 -12.26
C PRO A 13 -7.64 1.03 -12.10
N PRO A 14 -8.47 0.38 -12.94
CA PRO A 14 -8.87 -1.01 -12.76
C PRO A 14 -7.73 -2.03 -12.93
N ASP A 15 -6.72 -1.70 -13.72
CA ASP A 15 -5.48 -2.47 -13.87
C ASP A 15 -4.75 -2.59 -12.53
N LEU A 16 -4.59 -1.48 -11.80
CA LEU A 16 -3.95 -1.46 -10.50
C LEU A 16 -4.78 -2.22 -9.46
N GLU A 17 -6.10 -2.15 -9.53
CA GLU A 17 -6.98 -2.92 -8.65
C GLU A 17 -6.77 -4.43 -8.81
N ALA A 18 -6.66 -4.92 -10.05
CA ALA A 18 -6.43 -6.34 -10.33
C ALA A 18 -5.11 -6.84 -9.74
N GLU A 19 -4.04 -6.04 -9.86
CA GLU A 19 -2.75 -6.34 -9.23
C GLU A 19 -2.85 -6.38 -7.70
N ILE A 20 -3.54 -5.39 -7.11
CA ILE A 20 -3.77 -5.33 -5.66
C ILE A 20 -4.55 -6.54 -5.16
N GLN A 21 -5.60 -6.97 -5.88
CA GLN A 21 -6.38 -8.15 -5.50
C GLN A 21 -5.56 -9.45 -5.61
N SER A 22 -4.66 -9.54 -6.58
CA SER A 22 -3.76 -10.69 -6.72
C SER A 22 -2.77 -10.73 -5.55
N LEU A 23 -2.12 -9.60 -5.28
CA LEU A 23 -1.22 -9.44 -4.14
C LEU A 23 -1.91 -9.72 -2.80
N LYS A 24 -3.19 -9.33 -2.68
CA LYS A 24 -4.03 -9.57 -1.53
C LYS A 24 -4.15 -11.06 -1.24
N LYS A 25 -4.48 -11.86 -2.25
CA LYS A 25 -4.64 -13.31 -2.13
C LYS A 25 -3.32 -14.00 -1.81
N GLU A 26 -2.22 -13.56 -2.42
CA GLU A 26 -0.92 -14.23 -2.27
C GLU A 26 -0.23 -13.94 -0.93
N LYS A 27 -0.27 -12.70 -0.45
CA LYS A 27 0.59 -12.25 0.68
C LYS A 27 -0.17 -11.67 1.87
N PHE A 28 -1.45 -11.36 1.70
CA PHE A 28 -2.24 -10.60 2.69
C PHE A 28 -3.62 -11.19 2.94
N TYR A 29 -3.82 -12.48 2.66
CA TYR A 29 -5.14 -13.12 2.67
C TYR A 29 -5.90 -12.86 3.98
N ASP A 30 -5.23 -13.05 5.12
CA ASP A 30 -5.83 -12.90 6.46
C ASP A 30 -5.82 -11.46 7.03
N LYS A 31 -5.25 -10.48 6.30
CA LYS A 31 -5.12 -9.10 6.81
C LYS A 31 -6.27 -8.21 6.35
N PRO A 32 -6.50 -7.02 6.91
CA PRO A 32 -7.35 -6.00 6.30
C PRO A 32 -6.69 -5.35 5.08
N TYR A 33 -7.48 -4.82 4.14
CA TYR A 33 -6.96 -4.02 3.01
C TYR A 33 -6.13 -2.82 3.49
N ALA A 34 -6.55 -2.15 4.56
CA ALA A 34 -5.83 -1.00 5.12
C ALA A 34 -4.39 -1.35 5.54
N GLU A 35 -4.15 -2.54 6.10
CA GLU A 35 -2.79 -2.99 6.47
C GLU A 35 -1.94 -3.21 5.23
N MET A 36 -2.50 -3.89 4.22
CA MET A 36 -1.82 -4.10 2.94
C MET A 36 -1.46 -2.76 2.27
N TYR A 37 -2.41 -1.81 2.19
CA TYR A 37 -2.13 -0.50 1.61
C TYR A 37 -1.04 0.26 2.36
N ARG A 38 -1.03 0.23 3.70
CA ARG A 38 0.06 0.86 4.47
C ARG A 38 1.42 0.25 4.15
N GLN A 39 1.49 -1.07 3.96
CA GLN A 39 2.73 -1.75 3.62
C GLN A 39 3.19 -1.40 2.20
N ILE A 40 2.29 -1.42 1.21
CA ILE A 40 2.59 -1.01 -0.17
C ILE A 40 3.10 0.43 -0.21
N ILE A 41 2.40 1.36 0.46
CA ILE A 41 2.78 2.79 0.50
C ILE A 41 4.16 2.95 1.16
N ARG A 42 4.43 2.27 2.28
CA ARG A 42 5.75 2.30 2.94
C ARG A 42 6.86 1.80 2.02
N THR A 43 6.68 0.63 1.39
CA THR A 43 7.67 0.08 0.46
C THR A 43 7.89 1.00 -0.73
N GLY A 44 6.83 1.57 -1.30
CA GLY A 44 6.94 2.55 -2.39
C GLY A 44 7.75 3.79 -1.99
N LEU A 45 7.50 4.34 -0.79
CA LEU A 45 8.25 5.48 -0.26
C LEU A 45 9.74 5.16 -0.03
N GLU A 46 10.05 3.96 0.46
CA GLU A 46 11.44 3.50 0.63
C GLU A 46 12.15 3.37 -0.73
N CYS A 47 11.50 2.78 -1.73
CA CYS A 47 12.03 2.67 -3.08
C CYS A 47 12.33 4.06 -3.69
N VAL A 48 11.38 5.00 -3.59
CA VAL A 48 11.56 6.37 -4.10
C VAL A 48 12.72 7.09 -3.40
N GLN A 49 12.88 6.91 -2.09
CA GLN A 49 13.99 7.51 -1.33
C GLN A 49 15.34 6.91 -1.72
N LYS A 50 15.41 5.59 -1.93
CA LYS A 50 16.62 4.92 -2.41
C LYS A 50 17.00 5.41 -3.81
N SER A 51 16.02 5.58 -4.71
CA SER A 51 16.27 6.07 -6.07
C SER A 51 16.70 7.54 -6.15
N LYS A 52 16.40 8.37 -5.13
CA LYS A 52 16.90 9.76 -5.06
C LYS A 52 18.34 9.90 -4.56
N THR A 53 18.94 8.81 -4.08
CA THR A 53 20.30 8.80 -3.51
C THR A 53 21.31 8.13 -4.48
N SER A 54 21.03 8.13 -5.78
CA SER A 54 21.95 7.64 -6.83
C SER A 54 22.03 8.63 -7.98
#